data_AF-A0A7S1LS55-F1
#
_entry.id   AF-A0A7S1LS55-F1
#
_cell.length_a   1.000
_cell.length_b   1.000
_cell.length_c   1.000
_cell.angle_alpha   90.00
_cell.angle_beta   90.00
_cell.angle_gamma   90.00
#
_symmetry.space_group_name_H-M   'P 1'
#
loop_
_entity.id
_entity.type
_entity.pdbx_description
1 polymer ?
#
loop_
_entity_poly.entity_id
_entity_poly.type
_entity_poly.pdbx_seq_one_letter_code
_entity_poly.pdbx_strand_id
1 'polypeptide(L)'
;MADKFYIVSSKDGWKSMGEMTWSAGAYRYSGPLTAPGHEFQVLRDGASDGAVYPSVQRADPFTAHTLKGPGKNEQGHSWAIAPGPAGEVQEVVLSCPRGRPLSISWSVRGGPLPDTNPTREMMPAEDRVGQHKLFNQTFGMWRLSR
;
A
#
# COMPACT_ATOMS: atom_id res chain seq x y z
N MET A 1 -24.44 -0.22 0.67
CA MET A 1 -23.63 0.00 1.88
C MET A 1 -22.21 0.21 1.43
N ALA A 2 -21.49 1.18 1.96
CA ALA A 2 -20.08 1.37 1.64
C ALA A 2 -19.26 0.30 2.38
N ASP A 3 -18.32 -0.33 1.69
CA ASP A 3 -17.42 -1.31 2.31
C ASP A 3 -16.55 -0.63 3.36
N LYS A 4 -16.25 -1.30 4.48
CA LYS A 4 -15.28 -0.83 5.45
C LYS A 4 -13.96 -1.55 5.25
N PHE A 5 -12.86 -0.83 5.37
CA PHE A 5 -11.53 -1.42 5.34
C PHE A 5 -10.83 -1.14 6.65
N TYR A 6 -10.10 -2.12 7.13
CA TYR A 6 -9.34 -2.06 8.37
C TYR A 6 -7.91 -2.46 8.09
N ILE A 7 -6.95 -1.79 8.71
CA ILE A 7 -5.55 -2.22 8.69
C ILE A 7 -5.25 -3.02 9.95
N VAL A 8 -4.52 -4.10 9.79
CA VAL A 8 -3.94 -4.89 10.89
C VAL A 8 -2.45 -4.95 10.70
N SER A 9 -1.70 -5.01 11.81
CA SER A 9 -0.25 -5.01 11.77
C SER A 9 0.34 -6.12 12.63
N SER A 10 1.55 -6.57 12.29
CA SER A 10 2.29 -7.51 13.13
C SER A 10 2.80 -6.88 14.43
N LYS A 11 2.74 -5.54 14.56
CA LYS A 11 3.25 -4.78 15.71
C LYS A 11 2.70 -5.23 17.05
N ASP A 12 1.45 -5.60 17.06
CA ASP A 12 0.73 -6.04 18.24
C ASP A 12 0.22 -7.47 18.10
N GLY A 13 0.84 -8.24 17.19
CA GLY A 13 0.47 -9.62 16.89
C GLY A 13 -0.88 -9.72 16.18
N TRP A 14 -1.21 -8.78 15.29
CA TRP A 14 -2.43 -8.78 14.46
C TRP A 14 -3.74 -8.65 15.25
N LYS A 15 -3.69 -8.05 16.45
CA LYS A 15 -4.85 -7.96 17.36
C LYS A 15 -5.65 -6.67 17.19
N SER A 16 -4.99 -5.57 16.87
CA SER A 16 -5.57 -4.24 16.76
C SER A 16 -5.87 -3.95 15.31
N MET A 17 -7.04 -3.37 15.10
CA MET A 17 -7.56 -3.02 13.79
C MET A 17 -7.70 -1.51 13.74
N GLY A 18 -7.02 -0.88 12.79
CA GLY A 18 -7.19 0.52 12.48
C GLY A 18 -8.23 0.70 11.38
N GLU A 19 -9.34 1.38 11.65
CA GLU A 19 -10.32 1.68 10.60
C GLU A 19 -9.72 2.65 9.57
N MET A 20 -9.88 2.33 8.28
CA MET A 20 -9.52 3.23 7.19
C MET A 20 -10.70 4.14 6.87
N THR A 21 -10.43 5.44 6.74
CA THR A 21 -11.45 6.44 6.42
C THR A 21 -11.51 6.67 4.92
N TRP A 22 -12.71 6.62 4.33
CA TRP A 22 -12.90 7.02 2.94
C TRP A 22 -12.71 8.54 2.78
N SER A 23 -11.74 8.96 1.98
CA SER A 23 -11.43 10.36 1.72
C SER A 23 -10.85 10.55 0.31
N ALA A 24 -11.38 11.54 -0.41
CA ALA A 24 -10.92 11.91 -1.75
C ALA A 24 -10.85 10.75 -2.77
N GLY A 25 -11.79 9.79 -2.69
CA GLY A 25 -11.87 8.66 -3.62
C GLY A 25 -11.00 7.44 -3.28
N ALA A 26 -10.38 7.42 -2.10
CA ALA A 26 -9.60 6.30 -1.59
C ALA A 26 -9.84 6.08 -0.09
N TYR A 27 -9.54 4.89 0.42
CA TYR A 27 -9.47 4.62 1.85
C TYR A 27 -8.11 5.02 2.37
N ARG A 28 -8.07 5.77 3.47
CA ARG A 28 -6.82 6.26 4.08
C ARG A 28 -6.74 5.84 5.53
N TYR A 29 -5.57 5.42 5.94
CA TYR A 29 -5.23 5.18 7.33
C TYR A 29 -3.97 5.97 7.68
N SER A 30 -3.94 6.55 8.87
CA SER A 30 -2.75 7.22 9.39
C SER A 30 -2.50 6.71 10.79
N GLY A 31 -1.37 6.04 11.00
CA GLY A 31 -1.06 5.48 12.31
C GLY A 31 0.42 5.13 12.50
N PRO A 32 0.82 4.83 13.74
CA PRO A 32 2.19 4.48 14.09
C PRO A 32 2.48 3.03 13.69
N LEU A 33 2.69 2.80 12.40
CA LEU A 33 3.06 1.50 11.84
C LEU A 33 4.58 1.26 11.79
N THR A 34 5.36 2.23 12.26
CA THR A 34 6.82 2.25 12.23
C THR A 34 7.40 1.46 13.39
N ALA A 35 7.67 0.19 13.14
CA ALA A 35 8.63 -0.55 13.93
C ALA A 35 9.47 -1.43 12.98
N PRO A 36 10.74 -1.72 13.29
CA PRO A 36 11.62 -2.45 12.39
C PRO A 36 11.11 -3.87 12.11
N GLY A 37 10.97 -4.21 10.82
CA GLY A 37 10.57 -5.55 10.38
C GLY A 37 9.08 -5.85 10.50
N HIS A 38 8.25 -4.85 10.77
CA HIS A 38 6.81 -5.02 10.87
C HIS A 38 6.12 -5.07 9.52
N GLU A 39 4.95 -5.70 9.54
CA GLU A 39 4.14 -5.99 8.38
C GLU A 39 2.72 -5.55 8.64
N PHE A 40 1.99 -5.28 7.57
CA PHE A 40 0.58 -5.00 7.65
C PHE A 40 -0.22 -5.72 6.58
N GLN A 41 -1.52 -5.83 6.83
CA GLN A 41 -2.54 -6.35 5.93
C GLN A 41 -3.78 -5.47 6.03
N VAL A 42 -4.62 -5.54 5.00
CA VAL A 42 -5.89 -4.82 4.97
C VAL A 42 -7.01 -5.85 4.96
N LEU A 43 -7.99 -5.68 5.84
CA LEU A 43 -9.15 -6.55 5.97
C LEU A 43 -10.40 -5.78 5.54
N ARG A 44 -11.16 -6.37 4.63
CA ARG A 44 -12.51 -5.89 4.30
C ARG A 44 -13.48 -6.31 5.39
N ASP A 45 -14.29 -5.36 5.85
CA ASP A 45 -15.30 -5.50 6.92
C ASP A 45 -14.75 -6.11 8.23
N GLY A 46 -13.43 -6.04 8.40
CA GLY A 46 -12.72 -6.56 9.56
C GLY A 46 -12.62 -8.09 9.63
N ALA A 47 -12.97 -8.78 8.55
CA ALA A 47 -12.97 -10.23 8.51
C ALA A 47 -11.67 -10.77 7.90
N SER A 48 -11.12 -11.85 8.46
CA SER A 48 -9.85 -12.45 8.01
C SER A 48 -9.98 -13.19 6.68
N ASP A 49 -11.19 -13.61 6.31
CA ASP A 49 -11.56 -14.13 5.00
C ASP A 49 -11.79 -13.02 3.95
N GLY A 50 -11.85 -11.77 4.39
CA GLY A 50 -11.91 -10.56 3.57
C GLY A 50 -10.54 -9.88 3.37
N ALA A 51 -9.43 -10.60 3.57
CA ALA A 51 -8.11 -10.00 3.51
C ALA A 51 -7.72 -9.58 2.07
N VAL A 52 -7.22 -8.36 1.94
CA VAL A 52 -6.53 -7.84 0.78
C VAL A 52 -5.03 -7.92 1.09
N TYR A 53 -4.28 -8.52 0.18
CA TYR A 53 -2.86 -8.82 0.38
C TYR A 53 -2.09 -8.72 -0.96
N PRO A 54 -0.76 -8.56 -0.93
CA PRO A 54 0.04 -8.51 -2.15
C PRO A 54 0.22 -9.91 -2.76
N SER A 55 0.49 -9.98 -4.06
CA SER A 55 0.81 -11.24 -4.74
C SER A 55 2.19 -11.82 -4.39
N VAL A 56 2.99 -11.09 -3.64
CA VAL A 56 4.33 -11.48 -3.18
C VAL A 56 4.39 -11.35 -1.67
N GLN A 57 5.22 -12.18 -1.03
CA GLN A 57 5.38 -12.11 0.42
C GLN A 57 6.24 -10.90 0.81
N ARG A 58 5.90 -10.26 1.94
CA ARG A 58 6.62 -9.09 2.49
C ARG A 58 6.86 -8.00 1.43
N ALA A 59 5.81 -7.62 0.70
CA ALA A 59 5.92 -6.64 -0.37
C ALA A 59 6.30 -5.26 0.20
N ASP A 60 7.48 -4.76 -0.14
CA ASP A 60 7.89 -3.38 0.15
C ASP A 60 7.37 -2.40 -0.94
N PRO A 61 7.51 -1.07 -0.75
CA PRO A 61 7.04 -0.07 -1.72
C PRO A 61 7.71 -0.14 -3.11
N PHE A 62 8.91 -0.71 -3.20
CA PHE A 62 9.72 -0.81 -4.41
C PHE A 62 9.53 -2.16 -5.12
N THR A 63 9.05 -3.18 -4.41
CA THR A 63 8.75 -4.49 -4.96
C THR A 63 7.44 -4.43 -5.76
N ALA A 64 7.53 -4.69 -7.07
CA ALA A 64 6.36 -4.80 -7.93
C ALA A 64 5.44 -5.94 -7.47
N HIS A 65 4.17 -5.62 -7.23
CA HIS A 65 3.18 -6.58 -6.76
C HIS A 65 1.79 -6.23 -7.28
N THR A 66 0.91 -7.22 -7.31
CA THR A 66 -0.52 -7.04 -7.62
C THR A 66 -1.34 -7.26 -6.37
N LEU A 67 -2.46 -6.55 -6.22
CA LEU A 67 -3.39 -6.79 -5.12
C LEU A 67 -4.14 -8.09 -5.37
N LYS A 68 -4.23 -8.92 -4.33
CA LYS A 68 -5.00 -10.15 -4.26
C LYS A 68 -6.05 -10.02 -3.16
N GLY A 69 -7.09 -10.84 -3.27
CA GLY A 69 -8.28 -10.76 -2.42
C GLY A 69 -9.34 -9.78 -2.95
N PRO A 70 -10.36 -9.45 -2.14
CA PRO A 70 -10.59 -9.91 -0.77
C PRO A 70 -10.80 -11.42 -0.72
N GLY A 71 -10.06 -12.12 0.15
CA GLY A 71 -10.10 -13.59 0.28
C GLY A 71 -9.23 -14.10 1.42
N LYS A 72 -9.24 -15.42 1.64
CA LYS A 72 -8.43 -16.06 2.69
C LYS A 72 -6.94 -16.00 2.33
N ASN A 73 -6.15 -15.35 3.18
CA ASN A 73 -4.70 -15.24 3.03
C ASN A 73 -3.97 -16.47 3.60
N GLU A 74 -3.99 -17.58 2.88
CA GLU A 74 -3.44 -18.87 3.37
C GLU A 74 -1.90 -18.92 3.38
N GLN A 75 -1.24 -17.99 2.70
CA GLN A 75 0.21 -18.00 2.49
C GLN A 75 0.95 -16.91 3.30
N GLY A 76 0.24 -16.14 4.12
CA GLY A 76 0.85 -15.10 4.96
C GLY A 76 1.46 -13.96 4.15
N HIS A 77 0.84 -13.57 3.04
CA HIS A 77 1.28 -12.42 2.28
C HIS A 77 0.94 -11.12 3.00
N SER A 78 1.89 -10.20 3.05
CA SER A 78 1.78 -8.96 3.81
C SER A 78 2.64 -7.89 3.17
N TRP A 79 2.35 -6.63 3.47
CA TRP A 79 3.20 -5.52 3.08
C TRP A 79 4.23 -5.24 4.15
N ALA A 80 5.48 -5.09 3.75
CA ALA A 80 6.59 -4.79 4.64
C ALA A 80 6.70 -3.28 4.84
N ILE A 81 6.90 -2.89 6.10
CA ILE A 81 7.12 -1.50 6.47
C ILE A 81 8.60 -1.31 6.73
N ALA A 82 9.18 -0.31 6.05
CA ALA A 82 10.56 0.05 6.28
C ALA A 82 10.75 0.51 7.74
N PRO A 83 11.89 0.17 8.38
CA PRO A 83 12.22 0.71 9.68
C PRO A 83 12.30 2.24 9.62
N GLY A 84 11.64 2.89 10.57
CA GLY A 84 11.64 4.35 10.71
C GLY A 84 11.84 4.76 12.17
N PRO A 85 12.10 6.05 12.44
CA PRO A 85 12.24 6.56 13.79
C PRO A 85 10.96 6.35 14.61
N ALA A 86 11.13 6.16 15.93
CA ALA A 86 10.02 5.99 16.84
C ALA A 86 9.10 7.23 16.82
N GLY A 87 7.79 7.01 16.69
CA GLY A 87 6.78 8.07 16.63
C GLY A 87 6.47 8.57 15.21
N GLU A 88 7.14 8.05 14.18
CA GLU A 88 6.81 8.36 12.79
C GLU A 88 5.46 7.74 12.40
N VAL A 89 4.58 8.54 11.80
CA VAL A 89 3.26 8.12 11.36
C VAL A 89 3.34 7.73 9.90
N GLN A 90 2.84 6.56 9.54
CA GLN A 90 2.68 6.18 8.14
C GLN A 90 1.24 6.43 7.69
N GLU A 91 1.11 6.97 6.48
CA GLU A 91 -0.15 7.05 5.77
C GLU A 91 -0.23 5.91 4.78
N VAL A 92 -1.25 5.06 4.92
CA VAL A 92 -1.59 3.99 3.98
C VAL A 92 -2.81 4.41 3.19
N VAL A 93 -2.72 4.34 1.87
CA VAL A 93 -3.78 4.73 0.94
C VAL A 93 -4.15 3.51 0.09
N LEU A 94 -5.42 3.11 0.15
CA LEU A 94 -6.00 2.05 -0.66
C LEU A 94 -6.99 2.65 -1.66
N SER A 95 -6.68 2.53 -2.93
CA SER A 95 -7.56 2.98 -4.02
C SER A 95 -8.58 1.89 -4.34
N CYS A 96 -9.87 2.22 -4.16
CA CYS A 96 -10.99 1.31 -4.43
C CYS A 96 -11.98 1.90 -5.45
N PRO A 97 -11.58 2.14 -6.71
CA PRO A 97 -12.52 2.60 -7.72
C PRO A 97 -13.64 1.56 -7.90
N ARG A 98 -14.89 1.99 -7.70
CA ARG A 98 -16.10 1.13 -7.77
C ARG A 98 -16.13 0.00 -6.72
N GLY A 99 -15.50 0.20 -5.56
CA GLY A 99 -15.50 -0.78 -4.46
C GLY A 99 -14.58 -1.98 -4.69
N ARG A 100 -13.68 -1.92 -5.67
CA ARG A 100 -12.67 -2.96 -5.93
C ARG A 100 -11.29 -2.43 -5.59
N PRO A 101 -10.56 -3.07 -4.65
CA PRO A 101 -9.16 -2.75 -4.38
C PRO A 101 -8.33 -2.84 -5.66
N LEU A 102 -7.73 -1.73 -6.10
CA LEU A 102 -6.93 -1.67 -7.32
C LEU A 102 -5.44 -1.49 -7.01
N SER A 103 -5.12 -0.59 -6.09
CA SER A 103 -3.74 -0.28 -5.70
C SER A 103 -3.68 0.13 -4.25
N ILE A 104 -2.52 -0.11 -3.64
CA ILE A 104 -2.19 0.33 -2.29
C ILE A 104 -0.83 1.01 -2.31
N SER A 105 -0.68 2.07 -1.52
CA SER A 105 0.58 2.77 -1.34
C SER A 105 0.70 3.20 0.12
N TRP A 106 1.92 3.22 0.64
CA TRP A 106 2.17 3.71 1.98
C TRP A 106 3.44 4.54 2.02
N SER A 107 3.41 5.61 2.80
CA SER A 107 4.52 6.55 2.95
C SER A 107 4.50 7.19 4.33
N VAL A 108 5.63 7.76 4.73
CA VAL A 108 5.70 8.59 5.94
C VAL A 108 4.79 9.80 5.78
N ARG A 109 3.91 10.02 6.74
CA ARG A 109 2.97 11.14 6.74
C ARG A 109 3.75 12.45 6.92
N GLY A 110 3.70 13.31 5.90
CA GLY A 110 4.48 14.56 5.89
C GLY A 110 5.97 14.37 5.58
N GLY A 111 6.40 13.14 5.24
CA GLY A 111 7.70 12.92 4.63
C GLY A 111 7.78 13.61 3.26
N PRO A 112 9.00 13.80 2.72
CA PRO A 112 9.14 14.19 1.33
C PRO A 112 8.32 13.21 0.50
N LEU A 113 7.40 13.72 -0.31
CA LEU A 113 6.76 12.91 -1.34
C LEU A 113 7.91 12.20 -2.06
N PRO A 114 7.85 10.87 -2.30
CA PRO A 114 8.85 10.23 -3.13
C PRO A 114 8.93 11.05 -4.40
N ASP A 115 10.10 11.65 -4.66
CA ASP A 115 10.28 12.67 -5.69
C ASP A 115 9.54 12.21 -6.94
N THR A 116 8.46 12.93 -7.28
CA THR A 116 7.53 12.57 -8.37
C THR A 116 8.15 12.80 -9.74
N ASN A 117 9.46 13.05 -9.77
CA ASN A 117 10.27 13.15 -10.95
C ASN A 117 11.42 12.15 -10.74
N PRO A 118 11.42 10.98 -11.40
CA PRO A 118 12.59 10.13 -11.40
C PRO A 118 13.71 10.97 -12.01
N THR A 119 14.62 11.47 -11.17
CA THR A 119 15.80 12.16 -11.66
C THR A 119 16.44 11.19 -12.64
N ARG A 120 16.65 11.68 -13.86
CA ARG A 120 17.17 10.99 -15.05
C ARG A 120 18.43 10.12 -14.80
N GLU A 121 19.02 10.24 -13.61
CA GLU A 121 20.19 9.55 -13.10
C GLU A 121 19.92 8.20 -12.42
N MET A 122 18.68 7.88 -12.02
CA MET A 122 18.36 6.61 -11.34
C MET A 122 17.83 5.50 -12.27
N MET A 123 17.82 5.72 -13.59
CA MET A 123 17.51 4.66 -14.55
C MET A 123 18.82 3.97 -14.98
N PRO A 124 18.96 2.64 -14.80
CA PRO A 124 20.05 1.91 -15.45
C PRO A 124 19.95 2.17 -16.97
N ALA A 125 21.10 2.45 -17.59
CA ALA A 125 21.18 3.03 -18.92
C ALA A 125 20.62 2.15 -20.07
N GLU A 126 20.10 0.97 -19.79
CA GLU A 126 19.81 -0.07 -20.78
C GLU A 126 18.47 -0.77 -20.51
N ASP A 127 17.33 -0.07 -20.65
CA ASP A 127 16.09 -0.70 -21.16
C ASP A 127 15.04 0.37 -21.57
N ARG A 128 15.27 0.99 -22.73
CA ARG A 128 14.53 2.19 -23.17
C ARG A 128 13.17 1.97 -23.85
N VAL A 129 12.59 0.77 -23.84
CA VAL A 129 11.31 0.53 -24.56
C VAL A 129 10.27 -0.28 -23.75
N GLY A 130 10.68 -1.16 -22.83
CA GLY A 130 9.74 -2.04 -22.12
C GLY A 130 9.14 -1.47 -20.82
N GLN A 131 9.95 -0.78 -20.01
CA GLN A 131 9.59 -0.47 -18.62
C GLN A 131 8.66 0.74 -18.45
N HIS A 132 8.54 1.61 -19.45
CA HIS A 132 7.66 2.79 -19.37
C HIS A 132 6.17 2.41 -19.37
N LYS A 133 5.82 1.23 -19.90
CA LYS A 133 4.45 0.69 -19.79
C LYS A 133 4.13 0.15 -18.40
N LEU A 134 5.11 -0.47 -17.74
CA LEU A 134 4.94 -1.02 -16.39
C LEU A 134 4.90 0.09 -15.34
N PHE A 135 5.73 1.13 -15.47
CA PHE A 135 5.70 2.25 -14.52
C PHE A 135 4.35 3.00 -14.52
N ASN A 136 3.77 3.23 -15.71
CA ASN A 136 2.43 3.82 -15.85
C ASN A 136 1.27 2.84 -15.53
N GLN A 137 1.53 1.52 -15.48
CA GLN A 137 0.53 0.51 -15.09
C GLN A 137 0.57 0.20 -13.59
N THR A 138 1.72 0.31 -12.93
CA THR A 138 1.92 -0.05 -11.52
C THR A 138 1.59 1.11 -10.58
N PHE A 139 1.82 2.35 -11.01
CA PHE A 139 1.43 3.55 -10.27
C PHE A 139 0.25 4.19 -10.99
N GLY A 140 -0.97 3.84 -10.57
CA GLY A 140 -2.21 4.31 -11.17
C GLY A 140 -2.17 5.79 -11.56
N MET A 141 -2.43 6.04 -12.84
CA MET A 141 -2.80 7.31 -13.47
C MET A 141 -2.91 8.52 -12.52
N TRP A 142 -1.92 9.40 -12.56
CA TRP A 142 -2.15 10.83 -12.32
C TRP A 142 -2.31 11.51 -13.68
N ARG A 143 -3.55 11.61 -14.14
CA ARG A 143 -3.89 12.56 -15.22
C ARG A 143 -3.98 13.94 -14.60
N LEU A 144 -2.97 14.77 -14.85
CA LEU A 144 -3.13 16.23 -14.80
C LEU A 144 -4.04 16.64 -15.97
N SER A 145 -5.31 16.89 -15.68
CA SER A 145 -6.14 17.75 -16.53
C SER A 145 -5.66 19.19 -16.35
N ARG A 146 -5.34 19.83 -17.48
CA ARG A 146 -4.93 21.23 -17.60
C ARG A 146 -5.95 22.19 -17.04
#